data_AF-A0AAW8QMQ0-F1
#
_entry.id   AF-A0AAW8QMQ0-F1
#
_cell.length_a   1.000
_cell.length_b   1.000
_cell.length_c   1.000
_cell.angle_alpha   90.00
_cell.angle_beta   90.00
_cell.angle_gamma   90.00
#
_symmetry.space_group_name_H-M   'P 1'
#
loop_
_entity.id
_entity.type
_entity.pdbx_description
1 polymer ?
#
loop_
_entity_poly.entity_id
_entity_poly.type
_entity_poly.pdbx_seq_one_letter_code
_entity_poly.pdbx_strand_id
1 'polypeptide(L)'
;MKQDYLEESISFFSENSNRELEFFWVYFRPDLEPNIQYNYDNHTAPLLPPLEKIKTDLTDLFNKNNDLEPLLIQIKKIKINRILELNHISWINQKNERQLNFVFSKIQNEFKELAINNSFDTTIKVQNNRYFDNILKFKIPQKQDEKNQKTEDYTFTPTSYQINISIPLPLPKKTSGNKYEILIYNIDLLNINLEKKLKLLEKIREQWEISIKQNDKYYSWIDSNNIEQIKWIFNYLEKKGMYMKHGFYFNEENFTPYNKLLIILDNINILIFFQEEIAIFKFFEKIKKSWSQQNYRNSGKLRKPYHLPLTKAAQTQLEKLAELKNTKKENIIEELIAQEYSKYTDSNGKFKY
;
A
#
# COMPACT_ATOMS: atom_id res chain seq x y z
N MET A 1 -23.10 42.55 -4.74
CA MET A 1 -22.14 42.01 -3.77
C MET A 1 -22.69 40.80 -3.03
N LYS A 2 -23.46 40.89 -1.91
CA LYS A 2 -23.91 39.67 -1.17
C LYS A 2 -24.69 38.62 -1.99
N GLN A 3 -25.43 39.03 -3.02
CA GLN A 3 -26.22 38.13 -3.86
C GLN A 3 -25.35 37.38 -4.88
N ASP A 4 -24.33 38.05 -5.44
CA ASP A 4 -23.32 37.45 -6.34
C ASP A 4 -22.49 36.40 -5.59
N TYR A 5 -22.10 36.67 -4.34
CA TYR A 5 -21.39 35.70 -3.48
C TYR A 5 -22.20 34.43 -3.21
N LEU A 6 -23.52 34.57 -3.02
CA LEU A 6 -24.39 33.43 -2.75
C LEU A 6 -24.53 32.57 -4.02
N GLU A 7 -24.73 33.18 -5.18
CA GLU A 7 -24.80 32.48 -6.47
C GLU A 7 -23.48 31.77 -6.82
N GLU A 8 -22.33 32.43 -6.65
CA GLU A 8 -21.01 31.83 -6.90
C GLU A 8 -20.71 30.67 -5.93
N SER A 9 -21.10 30.79 -4.65
CA SER A 9 -20.94 29.70 -3.68
C SER A 9 -21.85 28.50 -4.01
N ILE A 10 -23.10 28.73 -4.42
CA ILE A 10 -24.03 27.68 -4.84
C ILE A 10 -23.51 26.99 -6.11
N SER A 11 -23.01 27.75 -7.08
CA SER A 11 -22.38 27.22 -8.30
C SER A 11 -21.19 26.33 -7.94
N PHE A 12 -20.30 26.80 -7.06
CA PHE A 12 -19.14 26.04 -6.61
C PHE A 12 -19.48 24.66 -6.03
N PHE A 13 -20.44 24.57 -5.10
CA PHE A 13 -20.83 23.30 -4.51
C PHE A 13 -21.60 22.40 -5.48
N SER A 14 -22.29 22.96 -6.47
CA SER A 14 -22.98 22.19 -7.51
C SER A 14 -22.04 21.63 -8.58
N GLU A 15 -20.95 22.32 -8.87
CA GLU A 15 -19.95 21.96 -9.88
C GLU A 15 -18.89 20.97 -9.38
N ASN A 16 -18.81 20.77 -8.06
CA ASN A 16 -17.79 19.93 -7.44
C ASN A 16 -18.41 18.74 -6.70
N SER A 17 -17.90 17.56 -7.01
CA SER A 17 -18.22 16.30 -6.35
C SER A 17 -17.76 16.29 -4.88
N ASN A 18 -18.33 15.38 -4.08
CA ASN A 18 -17.89 15.18 -2.69
C ASN A 18 -16.39 14.94 -2.56
N ARG A 19 -15.79 14.17 -3.49
CA ARG A 19 -14.34 13.93 -3.57
C ARG A 19 -13.55 15.24 -3.68
N GLU A 20 -14.00 16.15 -4.52
CA GLU A 20 -13.34 17.44 -4.75
C GLU A 20 -13.53 18.37 -3.54
N LEU A 21 -14.71 18.40 -2.94
CA LEU A 21 -14.97 19.17 -1.73
C LEU A 21 -14.10 18.71 -0.54
N GLU A 22 -13.97 17.40 -0.34
CA GLU A 22 -13.07 16.82 0.66
C GLU A 22 -11.62 17.23 0.40
N PHE A 23 -11.18 17.16 -0.85
CA PHE A 23 -9.84 17.56 -1.25
C PHE A 23 -9.59 19.06 -0.99
N PHE A 24 -10.50 19.95 -1.40
CA PHE A 24 -10.36 21.39 -1.17
C PHE A 24 -10.33 21.72 0.32
N TRP A 25 -11.19 21.07 1.11
CA TRP A 25 -11.20 21.28 2.55
C TRP A 25 -9.84 20.97 3.20
N VAL A 26 -9.11 19.94 2.74
CA VAL A 26 -7.76 19.66 3.24
C VAL A 26 -6.78 20.76 2.90
N TYR A 27 -6.82 21.31 1.69
CA TYR A 27 -5.88 22.34 1.24
C TYR A 27 -6.16 23.72 1.84
N PHE A 28 -7.42 24.02 2.15
CA PHE A 28 -7.84 25.33 2.65
C PHE A 28 -8.33 25.28 4.10
N ARG A 29 -7.97 24.25 4.86
CA ARG A 29 -8.44 24.06 6.23
C ARG A 29 -8.03 25.26 7.11
N PRO A 30 -8.97 25.85 7.85
CA PRO A 30 -8.70 27.07 8.63
C PRO A 30 -7.85 26.88 9.89
N ASP A 31 -7.68 25.65 10.40
CA ASP A 31 -7.26 25.40 11.78
C ASP A 31 -5.82 24.89 12.00
N LEU A 32 -4.98 24.83 10.96
CA LEU A 32 -3.61 24.31 11.10
C LEU A 32 -2.60 25.21 10.39
N GLU A 33 -1.67 25.79 11.16
CA GLU A 33 -0.46 26.35 10.56
C GLU A 33 0.34 25.23 9.87
N PRO A 34 0.90 25.48 8.67
CA PRO A 34 1.68 24.49 7.93
C PRO A 34 2.94 24.11 8.71
N ASN A 35 2.87 23.06 9.51
CA ASN A 35 4.02 22.58 10.26
C ASN A 35 4.87 21.64 9.39
N ILE A 36 5.96 22.17 8.85
CA ILE A 36 6.88 21.49 7.90
C ILE A 36 7.73 20.41 8.62
N GLN A 37 7.72 20.36 9.96
CA GLN A 37 8.49 19.38 10.76
C GLN A 37 7.63 18.26 11.36
N TYR A 38 6.63 17.77 10.63
CA TYR A 38 5.78 16.69 11.13
C TYR A 38 6.54 15.35 11.19
N ASN A 39 6.72 14.83 12.40
CA ASN A 39 7.30 13.50 12.63
C ASN A 39 6.19 12.43 12.50
N TYR A 40 6.26 11.61 11.45
CA TYR A 40 5.19 10.70 11.02
C TYR A 40 4.87 9.58 12.02
N ASP A 41 5.77 9.33 12.98
CA ASP A 41 5.74 8.12 13.79
C ASP A 41 4.84 8.19 15.04
N ASN A 42 4.31 9.37 15.47
CA ASN A 42 3.73 9.47 16.82
C ASN A 42 2.50 10.39 17.07
N HIS A 43 1.71 10.80 16.07
CA HIS A 43 0.44 11.51 16.36
C HIS A 43 -0.78 10.93 15.62
N THR A 44 -1.92 10.89 16.34
CA THR A 44 -3.23 10.55 15.79
C THR A 44 -3.66 11.62 14.79
N ALA A 45 -3.47 11.35 13.51
CA ALA A 45 -4.01 12.18 12.45
C ALA A 45 -5.52 12.42 12.66
N PRO A 46 -6.02 13.66 12.49
CA PRO A 46 -7.41 14.00 12.71
C PRO A 46 -8.32 13.24 11.74
N LEU A 47 -9.58 12.99 12.11
CA LEU A 47 -10.54 12.42 11.18
C LEU A 47 -11.03 13.49 10.19
N LEU A 48 -11.29 13.08 8.96
CA LEU A 48 -11.99 13.91 7.98
C LEU A 48 -13.42 14.16 8.48
N PRO A 49 -13.88 15.42 8.58
CA PRO A 49 -15.21 15.69 9.09
C PRO A 49 -16.31 15.26 8.11
N PRO A 50 -17.56 15.13 8.57
CA PRO A 50 -18.70 14.85 7.70
C PRO A 50 -18.85 15.93 6.61
N LEU A 51 -19.39 15.53 5.46
CA LEU A 51 -19.53 16.40 4.28
C LEU A 51 -20.27 17.72 4.58
N GLU A 52 -21.28 17.70 5.43
CA GLU A 52 -22.04 18.91 5.79
C GLU A 52 -21.18 19.92 6.57
N LYS A 53 -20.27 19.43 7.42
CA LYS A 53 -19.29 20.29 8.08
C LYS A 53 -18.25 20.80 7.08
N ILE A 54 -17.78 19.97 6.16
CA ILE A 54 -16.87 20.39 5.08
C ILE A 54 -17.46 21.55 4.27
N LYS A 55 -18.72 21.44 3.85
CA LYS A 55 -19.42 22.50 3.12
C LYS A 55 -19.49 23.78 3.95
N THR A 56 -19.88 23.66 5.22
CA THR A 56 -19.96 24.81 6.15
C THR A 56 -18.61 25.51 6.29
N ASP A 57 -17.53 24.76 6.53
CA ASP A 57 -16.18 25.31 6.68
C ASP A 57 -15.70 26.02 5.39
N LEU A 58 -16.01 25.46 4.22
CA LEU A 58 -15.67 26.07 2.92
C LEU A 58 -16.52 27.33 2.65
N THR A 59 -17.81 27.33 3.02
CA THR A 59 -18.66 28.52 2.93
C THR A 59 -18.12 29.64 3.82
N ASP A 60 -17.70 29.31 5.05
CA ASP A 60 -17.09 30.27 5.97
C ASP A 60 -15.77 30.83 5.43
N LEU A 61 -14.96 29.99 4.78
CA LEU A 61 -13.75 30.43 4.09
C LEU A 61 -14.09 31.44 2.98
N PHE A 62 -15.09 31.16 2.14
CA PHE A 62 -15.52 32.09 1.08
C PHE A 62 -16.04 33.40 1.66
N ASN A 63 -16.82 33.36 2.73
CA ASN A 63 -17.37 34.55 3.37
C ASN A 63 -16.29 35.42 4.04
N LYS A 64 -15.18 34.83 4.50
CA LYS A 64 -14.06 35.56 5.12
C LYS A 64 -13.10 36.19 4.11
N ASN A 65 -13.08 35.72 2.87
CA ASN A 65 -12.21 36.25 1.83
C ASN A 65 -12.87 37.45 1.14
N ASN A 66 -12.27 38.63 1.29
CA ASN A 66 -12.78 39.87 0.71
C ASN A 66 -12.76 39.88 -0.83
N ASP A 67 -11.91 39.04 -1.45
CA ASP A 67 -11.81 38.88 -2.90
C ASP A 67 -11.87 37.38 -3.27
N LEU A 68 -13.01 36.96 -3.85
CA LEU A 68 -13.31 35.55 -4.11
C LEU A 68 -12.66 35.05 -5.40
N GLU A 69 -12.49 35.93 -6.38
CA GLU A 69 -11.96 35.58 -7.71
C GLU A 69 -10.57 34.92 -7.63
N PRO A 70 -9.57 35.49 -6.91
CA PRO A 70 -8.27 34.84 -6.73
C PRO A 70 -8.35 33.46 -6.07
N LEU A 71 -9.26 33.28 -5.11
CA LEU A 71 -9.45 32.01 -4.41
C LEU A 71 -10.08 30.95 -5.34
N LEU A 72 -11.09 31.31 -6.12
CA LEU A 72 -11.70 30.43 -7.12
C LEU A 72 -10.70 30.05 -8.22
N ILE A 73 -9.87 30.98 -8.66
CA ILE A 73 -8.78 30.72 -9.60
C ILE A 73 -7.80 29.70 -8.99
N GLN A 74 -7.39 29.89 -7.73
CA GLN A 74 -6.53 28.94 -7.04
C GLN A 74 -7.18 27.56 -6.96
N ILE A 75 -8.43 27.46 -6.51
CA ILE A 75 -9.14 26.18 -6.42
C ILE A 75 -9.19 25.46 -7.78
N LYS A 76 -9.56 26.18 -8.86
CA LYS A 76 -9.58 25.63 -10.23
C LYS A 76 -8.20 25.13 -10.65
N LYS A 77 -7.13 25.86 -10.32
CA LYS A 77 -5.75 25.45 -10.65
C LYS A 77 -5.31 24.24 -9.84
N ILE A 78 -5.60 24.18 -8.54
CA ILE A 78 -5.26 23.00 -7.72
C ILE A 78 -6.01 21.77 -8.24
N LYS A 79 -7.31 21.89 -8.53
CA LYS A 79 -8.13 20.82 -9.13
C LYS A 79 -7.45 20.23 -10.37
N ILE A 80 -7.15 21.07 -11.35
CA ILE A 80 -6.55 20.67 -12.64
C ILE A 80 -5.14 20.08 -12.50
N ASN A 81 -4.39 20.41 -11.45
CA ASN A 81 -2.98 20.01 -11.30
C ASN A 81 -2.72 18.95 -10.21
N ARG A 82 -3.75 18.56 -9.44
CA ARG A 82 -3.59 17.63 -8.31
C ARG A 82 -4.59 16.48 -8.33
N ILE A 83 -5.82 16.70 -8.77
CA ILE A 83 -6.86 15.67 -8.81
C ILE A 83 -6.75 14.94 -10.16
N LEU A 84 -6.67 13.61 -10.09
CA LEU A 84 -6.70 12.78 -11.29
C LEU A 84 -8.14 12.50 -11.72
N GLU A 85 -8.37 12.58 -13.03
CA GLU A 85 -9.57 12.04 -13.63
C GLU A 85 -9.72 10.53 -13.35
N LEU A 86 -10.96 10.07 -13.22
CA LEU A 86 -11.24 8.68 -12.84
C LEU A 86 -10.84 7.65 -13.90
N ASN A 87 -10.75 8.04 -15.18
CA ASN A 87 -10.24 7.20 -16.27
C ASN A 87 -8.83 6.66 -15.97
N HIS A 88 -7.93 7.47 -15.42
CA HIS A 88 -6.56 7.10 -15.06
C HIS A 88 -6.48 6.13 -13.87
N ILE A 89 -7.58 5.97 -13.14
CA ILE A 89 -7.66 5.10 -11.95
C ILE A 89 -8.66 3.95 -12.18
N SER A 90 -9.29 3.87 -13.36
CA SER A 90 -10.34 2.91 -13.69
C SER A 90 -9.86 1.45 -13.74
N TRP A 91 -8.56 1.22 -13.90
CA TRP A 91 -7.94 -0.10 -13.86
C TRP A 91 -7.95 -0.74 -12.46
N ILE A 92 -8.21 0.06 -11.41
CA ILE A 92 -8.35 -0.42 -10.04
C ILE A 92 -9.78 -0.92 -9.83
N ASN A 93 -9.94 -2.24 -9.68
CA ASN A 93 -11.23 -2.86 -9.44
C ASN A 93 -11.67 -2.63 -7.98
N GLN A 94 -12.78 -1.90 -7.82
CA GLN A 94 -13.37 -1.54 -6.52
C GLN A 94 -13.80 -2.75 -5.68
N LYS A 95 -14.00 -3.92 -6.29
CA LYS A 95 -14.38 -5.16 -5.60
C LYS A 95 -13.20 -6.08 -5.33
N ASN A 96 -12.03 -5.81 -5.92
CA ASN A 96 -10.83 -6.63 -5.71
C ASN A 96 -10.07 -6.12 -4.48
N GLU A 97 -10.38 -6.63 -3.30
CA GLU A 97 -9.74 -6.22 -2.06
C GLU A 97 -8.22 -6.33 -2.11
N ARG A 98 -7.68 -7.40 -2.69
CA ARG A 98 -6.24 -7.59 -2.82
C ARG A 98 -5.59 -6.48 -3.65
N GLN A 99 -6.20 -6.12 -4.78
CA GLN A 99 -5.74 -5.02 -5.62
C GLN A 99 -5.80 -3.69 -4.87
N LEU A 100 -6.93 -3.38 -4.23
CA LEU A 100 -7.09 -2.15 -3.45
C LEU A 100 -5.98 -2.02 -2.42
N ASN A 101 -5.73 -3.09 -1.69
CA ASN A 101 -4.75 -3.10 -0.63
C ASN A 101 -3.31 -3.06 -1.15
N PHE A 102 -3.03 -3.70 -2.28
CA PHE A 102 -1.74 -3.59 -2.97
C PHE A 102 -1.46 -2.14 -3.35
N VAL A 103 -2.39 -1.47 -4.05
CA VAL A 103 -2.21 -0.08 -4.45
C VAL A 103 -2.10 0.82 -3.24
N PHE A 104 -2.96 0.63 -2.22
CA PHE A 104 -2.90 1.38 -0.99
C PHE A 104 -1.53 1.29 -0.32
N SER A 105 -0.92 0.11 -0.23
CA SER A 105 0.41 -0.07 0.35
C SER A 105 1.49 0.71 -0.41
N LYS A 106 1.39 0.79 -1.74
CA LYS A 106 2.33 1.56 -2.57
C LYS A 106 2.17 3.07 -2.34
N ILE A 107 0.93 3.55 -2.28
CA ILE A 107 0.64 4.98 -2.05
C ILE A 107 1.13 5.41 -0.65
N GLN A 108 0.88 4.60 0.38
CA GLN A 108 1.36 4.90 1.75
C GLN A 108 2.89 4.94 1.83
N ASN A 109 3.57 3.99 1.18
CA ASN A 109 5.03 4.00 1.13
C ASN A 109 5.57 5.25 0.42
N GLU A 110 4.96 5.66 -0.69
CA GLU A 110 5.34 6.89 -1.39
C GLU A 110 5.14 8.13 -0.50
N PHE A 111 4.02 8.23 0.21
CA PHE A 111 3.80 9.33 1.18
C PHE A 111 4.90 9.42 2.21
N LYS A 112 5.32 8.29 2.77
CA LYS A 112 6.39 8.25 3.77
C LYS A 112 7.72 8.69 3.17
N GLU A 113 8.08 8.18 1.99
CA GLU A 113 9.30 8.60 1.29
C GLU A 113 9.30 10.11 1.02
N LEU A 114 8.16 10.67 0.59
CA LEU A 114 8.03 12.12 0.39
C LEU A 114 8.17 12.90 1.70
N ALA A 115 7.61 12.38 2.80
CA ALA A 115 7.70 13.00 4.12
C ALA A 115 9.13 12.99 4.68
N ILE A 116 9.82 11.84 4.62
CA ILE A 116 11.21 11.69 5.07
C ILE A 116 12.13 12.65 4.29
N ASN A 117 11.93 12.74 2.97
CA ASN A 117 12.78 13.53 2.10
C ASN A 117 12.31 15.00 1.96
N ASN A 118 11.23 15.39 2.65
CA ASN A 118 10.56 16.69 2.52
C ASN A 118 10.37 17.13 1.05
N SER A 119 9.95 16.20 0.20
CA SER A 119 9.92 16.35 -1.27
C SER A 119 8.52 16.52 -1.86
N PHE A 120 7.56 16.90 -1.01
CA PHE A 120 6.22 17.29 -1.43
C PHE A 120 6.28 18.50 -2.38
N ASP A 121 5.38 18.51 -3.36
CA ASP A 121 5.29 19.57 -4.34
C ASP A 121 4.51 20.77 -3.75
N THR A 122 5.25 21.77 -3.29
CA THR A 122 4.71 22.98 -2.64
C THR A 122 4.36 24.09 -3.63
N THR A 123 4.49 23.86 -4.94
CA THR A 123 4.21 24.89 -5.95
C THR A 123 3.41 24.33 -7.13
N ILE A 124 2.50 25.14 -7.68
CA ILE A 124 1.95 24.92 -9.02
C ILE A 124 2.51 25.98 -9.94
N LYS A 125 3.18 25.55 -11.02
CA LYS A 125 3.58 26.43 -12.12
C LYS A 125 2.40 26.58 -13.08
N VAL A 126 1.96 27.82 -13.31
CA VAL A 126 0.90 28.14 -14.25
C VAL A 126 1.52 28.84 -15.46
N GLN A 127 1.42 28.24 -16.64
CA GLN A 127 1.81 28.90 -17.89
C GLN A 127 0.81 29.99 -18.24
N ASN A 128 1.32 31.17 -18.60
CA ASN A 128 0.52 32.33 -18.94
C ASN A 128 0.02 32.24 -20.40
N ASN A 129 -1.05 31.48 -20.62
CA ASN A 129 -1.73 31.46 -21.91
C ASN A 129 -2.69 32.66 -22.01
N ARG A 130 -2.18 33.85 -22.41
CA ARG A 130 -2.84 35.06 -22.99
C ARG A 130 -4.24 35.53 -22.52
N TYR A 131 -4.90 34.89 -21.57
CA TYR A 131 -6.22 35.22 -21.05
C TYR A 131 -6.15 36.05 -19.75
N PHE A 132 -4.94 36.39 -19.29
CA PHE A 132 -4.70 36.94 -17.95
C PHE A 132 -4.13 38.37 -17.94
N ASP A 133 -4.17 39.09 -19.06
CA ASP A 133 -3.65 40.47 -19.15
C ASP A 133 -4.39 41.50 -18.27
N ASN A 134 -5.51 41.13 -17.62
CA ASN A 134 -6.31 42.08 -16.84
C ASN A 134 -6.37 41.82 -15.31
N ILE A 135 -5.84 40.71 -14.78
CA ILE A 135 -6.07 40.33 -13.37
C ILE A 135 -4.93 40.78 -12.42
N LEU A 136 -3.76 41.15 -12.93
CA LEU A 136 -2.63 41.61 -12.10
C LEU A 136 -2.18 43.04 -12.41
N LYS A 137 -3.13 43.98 -12.53
CA LYS A 137 -2.82 45.40 -12.27
C LYS A 137 -2.82 45.65 -10.75
N PHE A 138 -1.86 45.06 -10.04
CA PHE A 138 -1.55 45.49 -8.67
C PHE A 138 -0.91 46.89 -8.74
N LYS A 139 -1.65 47.92 -8.32
CA LYS A 139 -1.05 49.22 -7.99
C LYS A 139 -0.33 49.09 -6.65
N ILE A 140 0.99 49.03 -6.68
CA ILE A 140 1.82 49.28 -5.51
C ILE A 140 1.54 50.73 -5.06
N PRO A 141 1.27 51.01 -3.76
CA PRO A 141 1.14 52.38 -3.29
C PRO A 141 2.50 53.07 -3.44
N GLN A 142 2.60 54.01 -4.38
CA GLN A 142 3.76 54.87 -4.49
C GLN A 142 3.84 55.77 -3.24
N LYS A 143 4.98 55.73 -2.53
CA LYS A 143 5.41 56.92 -1.80
C LYS A 143 5.78 57.98 -2.83
N GLN A 144 5.26 59.18 -2.61
CA GLN A 144 5.59 60.38 -3.36
C GLN A 144 7.11 60.55 -3.44
N ASP A 145 7.63 60.76 -4.64
CA ASP A 145 8.45 61.92 -4.96
C ASP A 145 8.53 62.10 -6.49
N GLU A 146 8.39 63.35 -6.91
CA GLU A 146 8.28 63.80 -8.30
C GLU A 146 9.60 63.64 -9.08
N LYS A 147 9.51 63.16 -10.33
CA LYS A 147 9.82 63.95 -11.55
C LYS A 147 9.85 63.07 -12.80
N ASN A 148 9.00 63.46 -13.76
CA ASN A 148 9.13 63.33 -15.22
C ASN A 148 10.03 62.22 -15.79
N GLN A 149 9.39 61.20 -16.38
CA GLN A 149 9.66 60.76 -17.75
C GLN A 149 8.52 59.87 -18.24
N LYS A 150 8.00 60.18 -19.43
CA LYS A 150 7.12 59.28 -20.18
C LYS A 150 7.96 58.07 -20.60
N THR A 151 7.75 56.94 -19.94
CA THR A 151 8.11 55.63 -20.48
C THR A 151 6.83 54.84 -20.62
N GLU A 152 6.54 54.38 -21.84
CA GLU A 152 5.55 53.34 -22.04
C GLU A 152 6.05 52.10 -21.31
N ASP A 153 5.49 51.84 -20.13
CA ASP A 153 5.80 50.66 -19.33
C ASP A 153 5.23 49.43 -20.02
N TYR A 154 6.01 48.81 -20.90
CA TYR A 154 5.80 47.42 -21.26
C TYR A 154 6.14 46.57 -20.03
N THR A 155 5.15 46.34 -19.16
CA THR A 155 5.26 45.31 -18.13
C THR A 155 5.33 43.97 -18.84
N PHE A 156 6.51 43.36 -18.90
CA PHE A 156 6.65 41.95 -19.25
C PHE A 156 5.83 41.14 -18.24
N THR A 157 4.63 40.71 -18.63
CA THR A 157 3.89 39.71 -17.87
C THR A 157 4.72 38.43 -17.85
N PRO A 158 5.00 37.83 -16.67
CA PRO A 158 5.73 36.57 -16.61
C PRO A 158 5.10 35.53 -17.54
N THR A 159 5.92 34.85 -18.34
CA THR A 159 5.48 33.72 -19.20
C THR A 159 4.90 32.57 -18.38
N SER A 160 5.15 32.56 -17.07
CA SER A 160 4.49 31.71 -16.08
C SER A 160 4.52 32.37 -14.69
N TYR A 161 3.54 32.08 -13.85
CA TYR A 161 3.56 32.45 -12.42
C TYR A 161 3.42 31.19 -11.54
N GLN A 162 3.85 31.30 -10.29
CA GLN A 162 3.81 30.20 -9.32
C GLN A 162 2.78 30.47 -8.24
N ILE A 163 1.94 29.48 -7.96
CA ILE A 163 1.06 29.45 -6.78
C ILE A 163 1.76 28.59 -5.74
N ASN A 164 2.10 29.18 -4.60
CA ASN A 164 2.60 28.42 -3.45
C ASN A 164 1.42 27.73 -2.77
N ILE A 165 1.59 26.46 -2.47
CA ILE A 165 0.57 25.64 -1.84
C ILE A 165 1.23 24.86 -0.72
N SER A 166 0.82 25.16 0.51
CA SER A 166 1.14 24.30 1.64
C SER A 166 -0.02 23.36 1.88
N ILE A 167 0.26 22.07 2.02
CA ILE A 167 -0.70 21.15 2.61
C ILE A 167 -0.49 21.18 4.12
N PRO A 168 -1.55 21.40 4.93
CA PRO A 168 -1.44 21.27 6.36
C PRO A 168 -1.20 19.80 6.74
N LEU A 169 -0.15 19.55 7.50
CA LEU A 169 0.16 18.26 8.10
C LEU A 169 -0.22 18.28 9.59
N PRO A 170 -0.74 17.17 10.16
CA PRO A 170 -1.01 15.88 9.50
C PRO A 170 -2.26 15.89 8.61
N LEU A 171 -2.20 15.07 7.55
CA LEU A 171 -3.34 14.82 6.68
C LEU A 171 -4.48 14.14 7.46
N PRO A 172 -5.75 14.58 7.27
CA PRO A 172 -6.86 13.94 7.93
C PRO A 172 -7.11 12.53 7.37
N LYS A 173 -7.52 11.60 8.23
CA LYS A 173 -7.88 10.24 7.86
C LYS A 173 -9.34 10.18 7.44
N LYS A 174 -9.60 9.67 6.23
CA LYS A 174 -10.95 9.35 5.77
C LYS A 174 -11.38 7.98 6.31
N THR A 175 -12.49 7.97 7.04
CA THR A 175 -13.19 6.75 7.45
C THR A 175 -14.39 6.56 6.54
N SER A 176 -14.37 5.52 5.69
CA SER A 176 -15.50 5.12 4.85
C SER A 176 -15.62 3.60 4.87
N GLY A 177 -16.86 3.08 4.78
CA GLY A 177 -17.08 1.65 4.55
C GLY A 177 -16.58 1.19 3.17
N ASN A 178 -16.33 2.13 2.26
CA ASN A 178 -15.83 1.87 0.93
C ASN A 178 -14.30 2.07 0.87
N LYS A 179 -13.56 0.96 0.84
CA LYS A 179 -12.08 0.97 0.74
C LYS A 179 -11.57 1.66 -0.52
N TYR A 180 -12.33 1.62 -1.61
CA TYR A 180 -11.96 2.32 -2.84
C TYR A 180 -11.99 3.83 -2.67
N GLU A 181 -13.01 4.39 -2.02
CA GLU A 181 -13.06 5.83 -1.72
C GLU A 181 -11.90 6.29 -0.85
N ILE A 182 -11.53 5.49 0.16
CA ILE A 182 -10.35 5.77 0.98
C ILE A 182 -9.09 5.79 0.12
N LEU A 183 -8.92 4.82 -0.78
CA LEU A 183 -7.77 4.77 -1.68
C LEU A 183 -7.70 6.00 -2.59
N ILE A 184 -8.81 6.37 -3.24
CA ILE A 184 -8.87 7.56 -4.11
C ILE A 184 -8.53 8.82 -3.33
N TYR A 185 -9.08 8.98 -2.14
CA TYR A 185 -8.76 10.10 -1.25
C TYR A 185 -7.24 10.18 -0.95
N ASN A 186 -6.58 9.06 -0.68
CA ASN A 186 -5.13 9.04 -0.45
C ASN A 186 -4.35 9.38 -1.74
N ILE A 187 -4.77 8.87 -2.89
CA ILE A 187 -4.15 9.21 -4.19
C ILE A 187 -4.26 10.72 -4.45
N ASP A 188 -5.41 11.34 -4.16
CA ASP A 188 -5.62 12.77 -4.38
C ASP A 188 -4.71 13.61 -3.50
N LEU A 189 -4.61 13.25 -2.21
CA LEU A 189 -3.77 13.97 -1.24
C LEU A 189 -2.26 13.74 -1.41
N LEU A 190 -1.84 12.81 -2.28
CA LEU A 190 -0.44 12.63 -2.59
C LEU A 190 0.06 13.87 -3.32
N ASN A 191 0.75 14.74 -2.58
CA ASN A 191 1.10 16.09 -3.02
C ASN A 191 2.29 16.10 -3.96
N ILE A 192 2.06 15.59 -5.16
CA ILE A 192 2.98 15.59 -6.29
C ILE A 192 2.21 16.09 -7.52
N ASN A 193 2.91 16.56 -8.54
CA ASN A 193 2.28 16.95 -9.80
C ASN A 193 1.63 15.75 -10.53
N LEU A 194 0.68 16.04 -11.42
CA LEU A 194 -0.05 15.01 -12.17
C LEU A 194 0.87 14.07 -12.95
N GLU A 195 1.92 14.58 -13.59
CA GLU A 195 2.83 13.76 -14.38
C GLU A 195 3.51 12.69 -13.50
N LYS A 196 4.03 13.09 -12.33
CA LYS A 196 4.61 12.16 -11.35
C LYS A 196 3.56 11.18 -10.82
N LYS A 197 2.33 11.65 -10.56
CA LYS A 197 1.24 10.80 -10.08
C LYS A 197 0.84 9.75 -11.11
N LEU A 198 0.73 10.13 -12.39
CA LEU A 198 0.48 9.22 -13.51
C LEU A 198 1.60 8.20 -13.66
N LYS A 199 2.87 8.62 -13.66
CA LYS A 199 4.03 7.71 -13.72
C LYS A 199 4.05 6.73 -12.55
N LEU A 200 3.70 7.20 -11.34
CA LEU A 200 3.59 6.36 -10.16
C LEU A 200 2.47 5.31 -10.34
N LEU A 201 1.27 5.73 -10.76
CA LEU A 201 0.14 4.82 -10.95
C LEU A 201 0.39 3.80 -12.07
N GLU A 202 1.03 4.20 -13.17
CA GLU A 202 1.43 3.28 -14.24
C GLU A 202 2.44 2.25 -13.72
N LYS A 203 3.46 2.68 -12.97
CA LYS A 203 4.41 1.77 -12.32
C LYS A 203 3.71 0.79 -11.38
N ILE A 204 2.74 1.25 -10.59
CA ILE A 204 1.97 0.38 -9.70
C ILE A 204 1.10 -0.60 -10.50
N ARG A 205 0.46 -0.14 -11.59
CA ARG A 205 -0.34 -0.99 -12.48
C ARG A 205 0.50 -2.10 -13.09
N GLU A 206 1.67 -1.77 -13.65
CA GLU A 206 2.60 -2.75 -14.22
C GLU A 206 3.04 -3.78 -13.16
N GLN A 207 3.37 -3.34 -11.95
CA GLN A 207 3.73 -4.25 -10.85
C GLN A 207 2.57 -5.15 -10.45
N TRP A 208 1.35 -4.63 -10.40
CA TRP A 208 0.15 -5.42 -10.11
C TRP A 208 -0.10 -6.48 -11.18
N GLU A 209 -0.01 -6.10 -12.44
CA GLU A 209 -0.19 -7.03 -13.56
C GLU A 209 0.83 -8.15 -13.55
N ILE A 210 2.10 -7.83 -13.27
CA ILE A 210 3.16 -8.83 -13.11
C ILE A 210 2.83 -9.76 -11.93
N SER A 211 2.44 -9.19 -10.79
CA SER A 211 2.15 -9.95 -9.57
C SER A 211 1.03 -10.98 -9.78
N ILE A 212 -0.10 -10.57 -10.36
CA ILE A 212 -1.24 -11.47 -10.59
C ILE A 212 -0.97 -12.47 -11.73
N LYS A 213 -0.40 -12.03 -12.85
CA LYS A 213 -0.21 -12.91 -14.01
C LYS A 213 0.86 -13.97 -13.76
N GLN A 214 1.88 -13.67 -12.96
CA GLN A 214 3.06 -14.54 -12.84
C GLN A 214 3.18 -15.22 -11.47
N ASN A 215 2.76 -14.59 -10.37
CA ASN A 215 3.14 -15.05 -9.04
C ASN A 215 2.08 -15.88 -8.30
N ASP A 216 0.80 -15.77 -8.67
CA ASP A 216 -0.28 -16.53 -8.02
C ASP A 216 -0.03 -18.05 -8.06
N LYS A 217 0.60 -18.54 -9.13
CA LYS A 217 0.99 -19.96 -9.25
C LYS A 217 1.94 -20.41 -8.14
N TYR A 218 2.80 -19.52 -7.62
CA TYR A 218 3.87 -19.87 -6.69
C TYR A 218 3.43 -19.99 -5.22
N TYR A 219 2.37 -19.31 -4.82
CA TYR A 219 1.84 -19.35 -3.46
C TYR A 219 0.39 -19.83 -3.36
N SER A 220 -0.14 -20.40 -4.44
CA SER A 220 -1.44 -21.11 -4.47
C SER A 220 -1.57 -22.25 -3.45
N TRP A 221 -0.45 -22.79 -2.94
CA TRP A 221 -0.43 -23.85 -1.92
C TRP A 221 -0.65 -23.34 -0.49
N ILE A 222 -0.71 -22.02 -0.29
CA ILE A 222 -0.99 -21.42 1.02
C ILE A 222 -2.50 -21.45 1.26
N ASP A 223 -2.90 -22.13 2.32
CA ASP A 223 -4.29 -22.22 2.76
C ASP A 223 -4.68 -20.96 3.54
N SER A 224 -5.67 -20.24 3.01
CA SER A 224 -6.22 -19.03 3.63
C SER A 224 -6.78 -19.23 5.04
N ASN A 225 -7.17 -20.46 5.40
CA ASN A 225 -7.72 -20.79 6.71
C ASN A 225 -6.65 -21.31 7.69
N ASN A 226 -5.46 -21.63 7.21
CA ASN A 226 -4.39 -22.16 8.03
C ASN A 226 -3.57 -21.03 8.68
N ILE A 227 -4.07 -20.52 9.80
CA ILE A 227 -3.44 -19.41 10.55
C ILE A 227 -2.01 -19.78 10.99
N GLU A 228 -1.73 -21.04 11.32
CA GLU A 228 -0.38 -21.49 11.69
C GLU A 228 0.59 -21.41 10.52
N GLN A 229 0.17 -21.87 9.34
CA GLN A 229 0.94 -21.74 8.10
C GLN A 229 1.22 -20.27 7.80
N ILE A 230 0.20 -19.41 7.86
CA ILE A 230 0.33 -17.98 7.58
C ILE A 230 1.33 -17.34 8.57
N LYS A 231 1.20 -17.58 9.87
CA LYS A 231 2.13 -17.09 10.90
C LYS A 231 3.55 -17.61 10.68
N TRP A 232 3.69 -18.88 10.31
CA TRP A 232 4.99 -19.47 10.02
C TRP A 232 5.66 -18.81 8.81
N ILE A 233 4.90 -18.54 7.74
CA ILE A 233 5.44 -17.87 6.55
C ILE A 233 5.90 -16.46 6.88
N PHE A 234 5.15 -15.67 7.66
CA PHE A 234 5.60 -14.36 8.13
C PHE A 234 6.96 -14.43 8.84
N ASN A 235 7.08 -15.34 9.81
CA ASN A 235 8.32 -15.53 10.55
C ASN A 235 9.47 -16.00 9.64
N TYR A 236 9.18 -16.83 8.63
CA TYR A 236 10.17 -17.28 7.66
C TYR A 236 10.69 -16.12 6.81
N LEU A 237 9.79 -15.28 6.29
CA LEU A 237 10.15 -14.11 5.48
C LEU A 237 10.96 -13.09 6.28
N GLU A 238 10.56 -12.83 7.54
CA GLU A 238 11.28 -11.94 8.46
C GLU A 238 12.71 -12.43 8.73
N LYS A 239 12.86 -13.72 9.09
CA LYS A 239 14.19 -14.33 9.31
C LYS A 239 15.10 -14.31 8.08
N LYS A 240 14.52 -14.23 6.88
CA LYS A 240 15.26 -14.15 5.62
C LYS A 240 15.54 -12.71 5.18
N GLY A 241 15.13 -11.71 5.94
CA GLY A 241 15.25 -10.30 5.55
C GLY A 241 14.41 -9.94 4.33
N MET A 242 13.47 -10.82 3.92
CA MET A 242 12.57 -10.62 2.78
C MET A 242 11.33 -9.80 3.18
N TYR A 243 11.14 -9.65 4.48
CA TYR A 243 10.13 -8.81 5.09
C TYR A 243 10.77 -8.13 6.29
N MET A 244 10.69 -6.81 6.35
CA MET A 244 10.94 -6.10 7.60
C MET A 244 9.58 -5.84 8.24
N LYS A 245 9.40 -6.31 9.47
CA LYS A 245 8.27 -5.90 10.30
C LYS A 245 8.30 -4.37 10.37
N HIS A 246 7.21 -3.72 9.95
CA HIS A 246 7.05 -2.25 9.76
C HIS A 246 7.64 -1.63 8.47
N GLY A 247 8.18 -2.42 7.54
CA GLY A 247 8.63 -1.93 6.23
C GLY A 247 7.49 -1.67 5.23
N PHE A 248 6.29 -2.17 5.54
CA PHE A 248 5.08 -1.96 4.75
C PHE A 248 3.97 -1.47 5.67
N TYR A 249 3.30 -0.39 5.25
CA TYR A 249 2.16 0.15 5.98
C TYR A 249 0.88 -0.55 5.54
N PHE A 250 0.35 -1.37 6.44
CA PHE A 250 -0.97 -1.97 6.32
C PHE A 250 -1.94 -1.18 7.20
N ASN A 251 -3.10 -0.84 6.67
CA ASN A 251 -4.23 -0.48 7.52
C ASN A 251 -4.73 -1.71 8.28
N GLU A 252 -4.13 -2.02 9.43
CA GLU A 252 -4.32 -3.30 10.16
C GLU A 252 -5.79 -3.65 10.44
N GLU A 253 -6.67 -2.67 10.56
CA GLU A 253 -8.11 -2.86 10.80
C GLU A 253 -8.84 -3.56 9.64
N ASN A 254 -8.26 -3.56 8.44
CA ASN A 254 -8.91 -4.02 7.21
C ASN A 254 -8.34 -5.32 6.62
N PHE A 255 -7.38 -5.97 7.31
CA PHE A 255 -6.68 -7.13 6.79
C PHE A 255 -6.96 -8.42 7.54
N THR A 256 -7.43 -9.44 6.81
CA THR A 256 -7.22 -10.81 7.26
C THR A 256 -5.71 -11.12 7.24
N PRO A 257 -5.22 -12.02 8.11
CA PRO A 257 -3.81 -12.43 8.09
C PRO A 257 -3.36 -12.94 6.72
N TYR A 258 -4.25 -13.63 5.99
CA TYR A 258 -3.98 -14.11 4.64
C TYR A 258 -3.82 -12.97 3.64
N ASN A 259 -4.73 -11.99 3.63
CA ASN A 259 -4.63 -10.84 2.74
C ASN A 259 -3.36 -10.03 3.01
N LYS A 260 -2.99 -9.84 4.29
CA LYS A 260 -1.71 -9.22 4.68
C LYS A 260 -0.51 -9.98 4.11
N LEU A 261 -0.56 -11.32 4.17
CA LEU A 261 0.50 -12.16 3.61
C LEU A 261 0.59 -12.01 2.09
N LEU A 262 -0.54 -12.07 1.38
CA LEU A 262 -0.56 -11.89 -0.07
C LEU A 262 0.06 -10.56 -0.50
N ILE A 263 -0.27 -9.47 0.19
CA ILE A 263 0.29 -8.15 -0.14
C ILE A 263 1.78 -8.11 0.12
N ILE A 264 2.27 -8.76 1.18
CA ILE A 264 3.71 -8.88 1.42
C ILE A 264 4.36 -9.65 0.27
N LEU A 265 3.79 -10.78 -0.14
CA LEU A 265 4.30 -11.56 -1.26
C LEU A 265 4.28 -10.79 -2.58
N ASP A 266 3.23 -10.00 -2.82
CA ASP A 266 3.10 -9.13 -4.00
C ASP A 266 4.06 -7.93 -3.95
N ASN A 267 4.46 -7.51 -2.75
CA ASN A 267 5.38 -6.39 -2.55
C ASN A 267 6.85 -6.80 -2.43
N ILE A 268 7.16 -8.09 -2.17
CA ILE A 268 8.51 -8.61 -2.36
C ILE A 268 8.83 -8.33 -3.83
N ASN A 269 9.66 -7.32 -4.08
CA ASN A 269 9.98 -6.94 -5.44
C ASN A 269 10.85 -8.02 -6.04
N ILE A 270 10.19 -8.98 -6.66
CA ILE A 270 10.81 -10.20 -7.12
C ILE A 270 11.88 -9.87 -8.16
N LEU A 271 11.68 -8.85 -8.99
CA LEU A 271 12.67 -8.39 -9.97
C LEU A 271 13.92 -7.77 -9.32
N ILE A 272 13.80 -7.18 -8.12
CA ILE A 272 14.96 -6.66 -7.37
C ILE A 272 15.72 -7.80 -6.69
N PHE A 273 15.00 -8.77 -6.10
CA PHE A 273 15.62 -9.87 -5.37
C PHE A 273 16.10 -11.01 -6.27
N PHE A 274 15.53 -11.12 -7.48
CA PHE A 274 15.72 -12.23 -8.38
C PHE A 274 15.85 -11.72 -9.82
N GLN A 275 16.98 -12.04 -10.45
CA GLN A 275 17.28 -11.62 -11.82
C GLN A 275 16.56 -12.49 -12.88
N GLU A 276 16.07 -13.68 -12.49
CA GLU A 276 15.52 -14.68 -13.41
C GLU A 276 14.29 -15.38 -12.81
N GLU A 277 13.31 -15.75 -13.65
CA GLU A 277 12.07 -16.44 -13.23
C GLU A 277 12.35 -17.74 -12.47
N ILE A 278 13.42 -18.46 -12.85
CA ILE A 278 13.85 -19.69 -12.19
C ILE A 278 14.20 -19.45 -10.71
N ALA A 279 14.81 -18.30 -10.40
CA ALA A 279 15.19 -17.98 -9.03
C ALA A 279 13.95 -17.69 -8.16
N ILE A 280 12.93 -17.06 -8.74
CA ILE A 280 11.60 -16.85 -8.13
C ILE A 280 10.96 -18.20 -7.77
N PHE A 281 10.89 -19.10 -8.74
CA PHE A 281 10.33 -20.43 -8.55
C PHE A 281 11.08 -21.20 -7.45
N LYS A 282 12.41 -21.21 -7.49
CA LYS A 282 13.25 -21.86 -6.47
C LYS A 282 13.01 -21.28 -5.08
N PHE A 283 12.80 -19.97 -4.96
CA PHE A 283 12.51 -19.31 -3.70
C PHE A 283 11.19 -19.81 -3.11
N PHE A 284 10.09 -19.77 -3.86
CA PHE A 284 8.79 -20.22 -3.35
C PHE A 284 8.72 -21.73 -3.10
N GLU A 285 9.35 -22.54 -3.95
CA GLU A 285 9.48 -23.98 -3.72
C GLU A 285 10.26 -24.28 -2.44
N LYS A 286 11.28 -23.49 -2.11
CA LYS A 286 12.02 -23.62 -0.86
C LYS A 286 11.14 -23.31 0.35
N ILE A 287 10.30 -22.27 0.28
CA ILE A 287 9.33 -21.95 1.34
C ILE A 287 8.37 -23.12 1.51
N LYS A 288 7.77 -23.59 0.41
CA LYS A 288 6.82 -24.71 0.40
C LYS A 288 7.40 -25.97 1.03
N LYS A 289 8.60 -26.39 0.61
CA LYS A 289 9.30 -27.57 1.17
C LYS A 289 9.61 -27.39 2.65
N SER A 290 10.05 -26.20 3.05
CA SER A 290 10.35 -25.89 4.44
C SER A 290 9.09 -25.96 5.32
N TRP A 291 7.96 -25.45 4.82
CA TRP A 291 6.66 -25.61 5.49
C TRP A 291 6.24 -27.08 5.60
N SER A 292 6.31 -27.85 4.51
CA SER A 292 5.97 -29.28 4.53
C SER A 292 6.81 -30.05 5.57
N GLN A 293 8.09 -29.72 5.68
CA GLN A 293 8.96 -30.31 6.70
C GLN A 293 8.58 -29.88 8.12
N GLN A 294 8.26 -28.60 8.33
CA GLN A 294 7.79 -28.11 9.63
C GLN A 294 6.47 -28.77 10.03
N ASN A 295 5.51 -28.84 9.11
CA ASN A 295 4.21 -29.46 9.32
C ASN A 295 4.36 -30.95 9.64
N TYR A 296 5.24 -31.66 8.93
CA TYR A 296 5.56 -33.06 9.24
C TYR A 296 6.12 -33.23 10.66
N ARG A 297 7.06 -32.37 11.07
CA ARG A 297 7.61 -32.36 12.45
C ARG A 297 6.52 -32.12 13.49
N ASN A 298 5.64 -31.15 13.25
CA ASN A 298 4.55 -30.80 14.16
C ASN A 298 3.45 -31.87 14.23
N SER A 299 3.24 -32.63 13.15
CA SER A 299 2.20 -33.66 13.08
C SER A 299 2.43 -34.86 14.02
N GLY A 300 3.53 -34.90 14.77
CA GLY A 300 3.88 -36.01 15.65
C GLY A 300 4.20 -37.32 14.92
N LYS A 301 4.07 -37.36 13.59
CA LYS A 301 4.44 -38.50 12.72
C LYS A 301 5.94 -38.74 12.64
N LEU A 302 6.75 -37.90 13.27
CA LEU A 302 8.16 -38.17 13.46
C LEU A 302 8.30 -39.38 14.41
N ARG A 303 8.33 -40.59 13.83
CA ARG A 303 8.86 -41.75 14.53
C ARG A 303 10.26 -41.34 15.00
N LYS A 304 10.47 -41.23 16.32
CA LYS A 304 11.82 -41.00 16.86
C LYS A 304 12.67 -42.16 16.32
N PRO A 305 13.71 -41.91 15.51
CA PRO A 305 14.53 -42.99 15.00
C PRO A 305 15.12 -43.74 16.19
N TYR A 306 14.66 -44.97 16.41
CA TYR A 306 15.20 -45.83 17.44
C TYR A 306 16.46 -46.47 16.86
N HIS A 307 17.62 -46.04 17.35
CA HIS A 307 18.88 -46.60 16.90
C HIS A 307 19.06 -47.98 17.54
N LEU A 308 18.85 -49.04 16.75
CA LEU A 308 19.16 -50.41 17.12
C LEU A 308 20.54 -50.79 16.54
N PRO A 309 21.61 -50.81 17.32
CA PRO A 309 22.91 -51.22 16.83
C PRO A 309 22.86 -52.70 16.42
N LEU A 310 23.13 -52.97 15.14
CA LEU A 310 23.21 -54.30 14.57
C LEU A 310 24.67 -54.62 14.22
N THR A 311 25.03 -55.90 14.20
CA THR A 311 26.31 -56.32 13.63
C THR A 311 26.33 -56.05 12.13
N LYS A 312 27.53 -55.86 11.54
CA LYS A 312 27.67 -55.67 10.08
C LYS A 312 26.99 -56.78 9.29
N ALA A 313 27.13 -58.02 9.73
CA ALA A 313 26.50 -59.18 9.10
C ALA A 313 24.95 -59.09 9.13
N ALA A 314 24.36 -58.75 10.28
CA ALA A 314 22.91 -58.59 10.40
C ALA A 314 22.39 -57.42 9.56
N GLN A 315 23.15 -56.33 9.45
CA GLN A 315 22.80 -55.19 8.61
C GLN A 315 22.77 -55.56 7.12
N THR A 316 23.77 -56.31 6.65
CA THR A 316 23.81 -56.82 5.26
C THR A 316 22.67 -57.80 4.98
N GLN A 317 22.33 -58.67 5.93
CA GLN A 317 21.19 -59.59 5.78
C GLN A 317 19.86 -58.84 5.72
N LEU A 318 19.68 -57.83 6.58
CA LEU A 318 18.49 -56.99 6.60
C LEU A 318 18.32 -56.18 5.31
N GLU A 319 19.42 -55.68 4.74
CA GLU A 319 19.43 -55.02 3.43
C GLU A 319 18.96 -55.94 2.31
N LYS A 320 19.54 -57.15 2.23
CA LYS A 320 19.13 -58.15 1.23
C LYS A 320 17.66 -58.55 1.37
N LEU A 321 17.17 -58.69 2.61
CA LEU A 321 15.76 -59.01 2.87
C LEU A 321 14.82 -57.86 2.46
N ALA A 322 15.21 -56.62 2.74
CA ALA A 322 14.45 -55.44 2.35
C ALA A 322 14.36 -55.29 0.82
N GLU A 323 15.46 -55.54 0.11
CA GLU A 323 15.50 -55.58 -1.36
C GLU A 323 14.62 -56.68 -1.92
N LEU A 324 14.76 -57.91 -1.40
CA LEU A 324 14.01 -59.07 -1.89
C LEU A 324 12.49 -58.91 -1.69
N LYS A 325 12.07 -58.31 -0.58
CA LYS A 325 10.65 -58.02 -0.28
C LYS A 325 10.17 -56.67 -0.81
N ASN A 326 11.00 -55.91 -1.51
CA ASN A 326 10.71 -54.56 -2.01
C ASN A 326 10.07 -53.64 -0.94
N THR A 327 10.65 -53.62 0.25
CA THR A 327 10.14 -52.86 1.41
C THR A 327 11.29 -52.20 2.17
N LYS A 328 10.97 -51.40 3.20
CA LYS A 328 11.98 -50.72 4.02
C LYS A 328 12.50 -51.64 5.13
N LYS A 329 13.76 -51.45 5.55
CA LYS A 329 14.42 -52.24 6.62
C LYS A 329 13.61 -52.23 7.92
N GLU A 330 13.02 -51.09 8.26
CA GLU A 330 12.21 -50.91 9.46
C GLU A 330 10.95 -51.79 9.42
N ASN A 331 10.31 -51.93 8.27
CA ASN A 331 9.13 -52.79 8.11
C ASN A 331 9.49 -54.27 8.29
N ILE A 332 10.67 -54.69 7.80
CA ILE A 332 11.17 -56.06 8.02
C ILE A 332 11.39 -56.31 9.51
N ILE A 333 12.01 -55.36 10.23
CA ILE A 333 12.22 -55.47 11.68
C ILE A 333 10.86 -55.57 12.40
N GLU A 334 9.90 -54.69 12.11
CA GLU A 334 8.57 -54.73 12.71
C GLU A 334 7.85 -56.06 12.43
N GLU A 335 7.94 -56.58 11.20
CA GLU A 335 7.37 -57.87 10.81
C GLU A 335 8.01 -59.03 11.58
N LEU A 336 9.34 -59.07 11.66
CA LEU A 336 10.07 -60.11 12.40
C LEU A 336 9.76 -60.08 13.90
N ILE A 337 9.70 -58.87 14.48
CA ILE A 337 9.29 -58.69 15.88
C ILE A 337 7.86 -59.19 16.08
N ALA A 338 6.92 -58.81 15.21
CA ALA A 338 5.52 -59.24 15.33
C ALA A 338 5.37 -60.76 15.18
N GLN A 339 6.08 -61.36 14.22
CA GLN A 339 6.11 -62.82 14.02
C GLN A 339 6.65 -63.54 15.25
N GLU A 340 7.77 -63.10 15.80
CA GLU A 340 8.36 -63.73 16.98
C GLU A 340 7.49 -63.51 18.23
N TYR A 341 6.98 -62.29 18.44
CA TYR A 341 6.12 -61.93 19.56
C TYR A 341 4.80 -62.71 19.57
N SER A 342 4.22 -62.99 18.40
CA SER A 342 2.98 -63.77 18.26
C SER A 342 3.11 -65.21 18.79
N LYS A 343 4.32 -65.78 18.78
CA LYS A 343 4.56 -67.14 19.31
C LYS A 343 4.33 -67.20 20.82
N TYR A 344 4.64 -66.11 21.53
CA TYR A 344 4.56 -66.01 22.98
C TYR A 344 3.26 -65.38 23.48
N THR A 345 2.36 -64.98 22.59
CA THR A 345 1.10 -64.31 22.96
C THR A 345 -0.15 -65.09 22.52
N ASP A 346 -1.24 -64.95 23.27
CA ASP A 346 -2.56 -65.48 22.93
C ASP A 346 -3.25 -64.64 21.82
N SER A 347 -4.47 -65.03 21.42
CA SER A 347 -5.24 -64.32 20.40
C SER A 347 -5.61 -62.87 20.78
N ASN A 348 -5.40 -62.47 22.03
CA ASN A 348 -5.62 -61.12 22.53
C ASN A 348 -4.31 -60.34 22.77
N GLY A 349 -3.15 -60.92 22.41
CA GLY A 349 -1.84 -60.29 22.59
C GLY A 349 -1.29 -60.36 24.01
N LYS A 350 -1.85 -61.18 24.91
CA LYS A 350 -1.31 -61.40 26.26
C LYS A 350 -0.29 -62.53 26.25
N PHE A 351 0.78 -62.39 27.03
CA PHE A 351 1.78 -63.45 27.17
C PHE A 351 1.14 -64.75 27.68
N LYS A 352 1.52 -65.86 27.05
CA LYS A 352 1.05 -67.22 27.40
C LYS A 352 1.66 -67.78 28.69
N TYR A 353 2.59 -67.06 29.31
CA TYR A 353 3.38 -67.48 30.48
C TYR A 353 3.44 -66.40 31.53
#